data_AF-A0A1D2XEC0-F1
#
_entry.id   AF-A0A1D2XEC0-F1
#
_cell.length_a   1.000
_cell.length_b   1.000
_cell.length_c   1.000
_cell.angle_alpha   90.00
_cell.angle_beta   90.00
_cell.angle_gamma   90.00
#
_symmetry.space_group_name_H-M   'P 1'
#
loop_
_entity.id
_entity.type
_entity.pdbx_description
1 polymer ?
#
loop_
_entity_poly.entity_id
_entity_poly.type
_entity_poly.pdbx_seq_one_letter_code
_entity_poly.pdbx_strand_id
1 'polypeptide(L)'
;MKLNLEDVETPLSYSLFTKEIGGSVLSAVKKAENEDVIIVRLYNDSETDKIVADPIQFTKPVTEWTEVRMDETLLKVQNIKLNKWVNLV
;
A
#
# COMPACT_ATOMS: atom_id res chain seq x y z
N MET A 1 -42.53 -1.77 -14.96
CA MET A 1 -41.24 -2.48 -14.79
C MET A 1 -41.03 -2.71 -13.30
N LYS A 2 -40.65 -3.91 -12.87
CA LYS A 2 -40.43 -4.27 -11.46
C LYS A 2 -38.94 -4.07 -11.17
N LEU A 3 -38.61 -3.05 -10.38
CA LEU A 3 -37.25 -2.77 -9.95
C LEU A 3 -36.93 -3.73 -8.80
N ASN A 4 -36.02 -4.68 -9.00
CA ASN A 4 -35.54 -5.49 -7.90
C ASN A 4 -34.69 -4.58 -7.02
N LEU A 5 -35.06 -4.44 -5.75
CA LEU A 5 -34.18 -3.88 -4.72
C LEU A 5 -33.07 -4.92 -4.54
N GLU A 6 -31.95 -4.71 -5.22
CA GLU A 6 -30.73 -5.40 -4.87
C GLU A 6 -30.24 -4.80 -3.54
N ASP A 7 -29.96 -5.65 -2.55
CA ASP A 7 -29.23 -5.26 -1.35
C ASP A 7 -27.79 -4.94 -1.76
N VAL A 8 -27.57 -3.75 -2.30
CA VAL A 8 -26.24 -3.25 -2.65
C VAL A 8 -25.53 -2.90 -1.34
N GLU A 9 -24.70 -3.84 -0.85
CA GLU A 9 -23.89 -3.65 0.36
C GLU A 9 -22.66 -2.76 0.14
N THR A 10 -22.36 -2.38 -1.10
CA THR A 10 -21.21 -1.52 -1.41
C THR A 10 -21.55 -0.06 -1.10
N PRO A 11 -20.70 0.65 -0.34
CA PRO A 11 -20.94 2.05 -0.01
C PRO A 11 -20.90 2.92 -1.27
N LEU A 12 -21.65 4.03 -1.23
CA LEU A 12 -21.69 5.02 -2.29
C LEU A 12 -20.31 5.62 -2.63
N SER A 13 -19.43 5.68 -1.63
CA SER A 13 -18.04 6.13 -1.77
C SER A 13 -17.14 5.30 -0.86
N TYR A 14 -15.98 4.91 -1.38
CA TYR A 14 -14.97 4.16 -0.65
C TYR A 14 -13.57 4.55 -1.13
N SER A 15 -12.68 4.80 -0.19
CA SER A 15 -11.24 4.89 -0.43
C SER A 15 -10.60 3.63 0.13
N LEU A 16 -9.74 2.97 -0.64
CA LEU A 16 -9.00 1.80 -0.15
C LEU A 16 -7.90 2.23 0.83
N PHE A 17 -7.18 3.29 0.44
CA PHE A 17 -6.16 3.94 1.24
C PHE A 17 -6.05 5.40 0.84
N THR A 18 -5.37 6.18 1.68
CA THR A 18 -4.95 7.55 1.41
C THR A 18 -3.42 7.64 1.42
N LYS A 19 -2.88 8.54 0.61
CA LYS A 19 -1.47 8.88 0.54
C LYS A 19 -1.38 10.38 0.27
N GLU A 20 -0.42 11.03 0.91
CA GLU A 20 -0.09 12.42 0.57
C GLU A 20 0.44 12.52 -0.87
N ILE A 21 0.14 13.64 -1.53
CA ILE A 21 0.54 13.87 -2.94
C ILE A 21 2.07 14.07 -3.03
N GLY A 22 2.73 14.52 -1.96
CA GLY A 22 4.18 14.63 -1.87
C GLY A 22 4.89 13.32 -1.55
N GLY A 23 6.20 13.28 -1.77
CA GLY A 23 7.03 12.12 -1.46
C GLY A 23 7.11 11.14 -2.63
N SER A 24 6.95 9.84 -2.36
CA SER A 24 7.09 8.82 -3.39
C SER A 24 5.91 8.83 -4.35
N VAL A 25 6.17 8.41 -5.58
CA VAL A 25 5.16 8.26 -6.61
C VAL A 25 4.57 6.86 -6.54
N LEU A 26 3.25 6.79 -6.44
CA LEU A 26 2.50 5.55 -6.56
C LEU A 26 2.42 5.13 -8.03
N SER A 27 3.06 4.00 -8.35
CA SER A 27 3.19 3.49 -9.72
C SER A 27 2.34 2.25 -10.01
N ALA A 28 1.92 1.50 -8.97
CA ALA A 28 0.99 0.39 -9.12
C ALA A 28 0.26 0.08 -7.82
N VAL A 29 -0.99 -0.34 -7.96
CA VAL A 29 -1.78 -1.02 -6.94
C VAL A 29 -2.42 -2.22 -7.63
N LYS A 30 -2.11 -3.44 -7.18
CA LYS A 30 -2.70 -4.66 -7.74
C LYS A 30 -2.86 -5.74 -6.69
N LYS A 31 -3.65 -6.76 -7.00
CA LYS A 31 -3.60 -8.03 -6.26
C LYS A 31 -2.33 -8.79 -6.66
N ALA A 32 -1.68 -9.44 -5.70
CA ALA A 32 -0.57 -10.35 -5.97
C ALA A 32 -1.03 -11.51 -6.87
N GLU A 33 -0.10 -12.06 -7.64
CA GLU A 33 -0.41 -13.09 -8.64
C GLU A 33 -0.82 -14.41 -7.98
N ASN A 34 -0.09 -14.78 -6.93
CA ASN A 34 -0.22 -16.09 -6.28
C ASN A 34 -0.85 -16.03 -4.90
N GLU A 35 -0.93 -14.84 -4.30
CA GLU A 35 -1.37 -14.64 -2.92
C GLU A 35 -2.60 -13.74 -2.84
N ASP A 36 -3.33 -13.82 -1.74
CA ASP A 36 -4.48 -12.95 -1.47
C ASP A 36 -4.06 -11.69 -0.69
N VAL A 37 -3.11 -10.97 -1.26
CA VAL A 37 -2.54 -9.75 -0.70
C VAL A 37 -2.52 -8.65 -1.77
N ILE A 38 -2.44 -7.40 -1.30
CA ILE A 38 -2.34 -6.23 -2.17
C ILE A 38 -0.87 -5.84 -2.31
N ILE A 39 -0.43 -5.66 -3.55
CA ILE A 39 0.86 -5.09 -3.89
C ILE A 39 0.70 -3.60 -4.15
N VAL A 40 1.47 -2.79 -3.42
CA VAL A 40 1.59 -1.35 -3.62
C VAL A 40 3.03 -1.05 -4.03
N ARG A 41 3.21 -0.39 -5.18
CA ARG A 41 4.54 -0.04 -5.69
C ARG A 41 4.74 1.45 -5.67
N LEU A 42 5.76 1.85 -4.93
CA LEU A 42 6.20 3.23 -4.78
C LEU A 42 7.61 3.38 -5.36
N TYR A 43 7.93 4.56 -5.90
CA TYR A 43 9.30 4.93 -6.21
C TYR A 43 9.55 6.40 -5.88
N ASN A 44 10.79 6.74 -5.59
CA ASN A 44 11.21 8.13 -5.42
C ASN A 44 11.51 8.73 -6.80
N ASP A 45 10.85 9.83 -7.16
CA ASP A 45 11.09 10.53 -8.43
C ASP A 45 12.28 11.50 -8.36
N SER A 46 12.76 11.86 -7.16
CA SER A 46 13.98 12.64 -6.98
C SER A 46 15.22 11.76 -7.07
N GLU A 47 16.22 12.20 -7.83
CA GLU A 47 17.53 11.54 -7.94
C GLU A 47 18.44 11.84 -6.75
N THR A 48 18.21 12.96 -6.05
CA THR A 48 19.11 13.47 -5.00
C THR A 48 18.49 13.46 -3.62
N ASP A 49 17.18 13.73 -3.53
CA ASP A 49 16.52 13.89 -2.25
C ASP A 49 16.03 12.56 -1.73
N LYS A 50 16.25 12.31 -0.44
CA LYS A 50 15.66 11.17 0.23
C LYS A 50 14.30 11.57 0.77
N ILE A 51 13.31 10.71 0.56
CA ILE A 51 12.01 10.84 1.18
C ILE A 51 12.15 10.42 2.65
N VAL A 52 11.87 11.35 3.57
CA VAL A 52 12.01 11.11 5.01
C VAL A 52 10.75 10.52 5.63
N ALA A 53 9.57 10.87 5.10
CA ALA A 53 8.30 10.35 5.56
C ALA A 53 7.29 10.34 4.40
N ASP A 54 6.65 9.19 4.17
CA ASP A 54 5.59 9.05 3.17
C ASP A 54 4.61 7.93 3.57
N PRO A 55 3.70 8.21 4.52
CA PRO A 55 2.79 7.20 5.03
C PRO A 55 1.66 6.90 4.03
N ILE A 56 1.34 5.62 3.87
CA ILE A 56 0.08 5.16 3.28
C ILE A 56 -0.83 4.68 4.40
N GLN A 57 -2.05 5.19 4.44
CA GLN A 57 -3.04 4.81 5.44
C GLN A 57 -4.19 4.05 4.77
N PHE A 58 -4.31 2.76 5.07
CA PHE A 58 -5.44 1.97 4.59
C PHE A 58 -6.68 2.20 5.44
N THR A 59 -7.84 2.20 4.80
CA THR A 59 -9.13 2.35 5.48
C THR A 59 -9.47 1.14 6.35
N LYS A 60 -9.00 -0.04 5.98
CA LYS A 60 -9.02 -1.22 6.85
C LYS A 60 -7.63 -1.42 7.48
N PRO A 61 -7.55 -1.89 8.75
CA PRO A 61 -6.28 -2.21 9.38
C PRO A 61 -5.48 -3.22 8.55
N VAL A 62 -4.23 -2.88 8.26
CA VAL A 62 -3.27 -3.79 7.63
C VAL A 62 -2.61 -4.62 8.74
N THR A 63 -2.61 -5.94 8.60
CA THR A 63 -2.00 -6.85 9.58
C THR A 63 -0.49 -6.80 9.53
N GLU A 64 0.09 -6.74 8.32
CA GLU A 64 1.53 -6.74 8.10
C GLU A 64 1.92 -6.07 6.79
N TRP A 65 3.15 -5.58 6.74
CA TRP A 65 3.79 -5.04 5.55
C TRP A 65 5.06 -5.84 5.28
N THR A 66 5.21 -6.27 4.03
CA THR A 66 6.40 -7.03 3.61
C THR A 66 6.94 -6.45 2.31
N GLU A 67 8.24 -6.15 2.30
CA GLU A 67 8.91 -5.70 1.08
C GLU A 67 9.20 -6.89 0.17
N VAL A 68 8.85 -6.73 -1.10
CA VAL A 68 9.07 -7.73 -2.15
C VAL A 68 9.84 -7.12 -3.31
N ARG A 69 10.42 -7.98 -4.13
CA ARG A 69 11.02 -7.59 -5.40
C ARG A 69 9.93 -7.31 -6.45
N MET A 70 10.36 -6.83 -7.61
CA MET A 70 9.45 -6.57 -8.75
C MET A 70 8.76 -7.85 -9.28
N ASP A 71 9.32 -9.02 -9.00
CA ASP A 71 8.76 -10.33 -9.32
C ASP A 71 7.91 -10.92 -8.17
N GLU A 72 7.53 -10.08 -7.19
CA GLU A 72 6.77 -10.45 -5.98
C GLU A 72 7.47 -11.44 -5.06
N THR A 73 8.74 -11.80 -5.33
CA THR A 73 9.50 -12.65 -4.42
C THR A 73 9.93 -11.86 -3.19
N LEU A 74 9.83 -12.51 -2.02
CA LEU A 74 10.28 -11.91 -0.76
C LEU A 74 11.72 -11.43 -0.88
N LEU A 75 11.97 -10.18 -0.47
CA LEU A 75 13.33 -9.73 -0.20
C LEU A 75 13.84 -10.59 0.95
N LYS A 76 14.70 -11.58 0.64
CA LYS A 76 15.38 -12.36 1.69
C LYS A 76 15.93 -11.37 2.69
N VAL A 77 15.53 -11.52 3.96
CA VAL A 77 16.04 -10.74 5.08
C VAL A 77 17.55 -10.96 5.13
N GLN A 78 18.31 -10.15 4.40
CA GLN A 78 19.65 -9.82 4.84
C GLN A 78 19.44 -9.13 6.18
N ASN A 79 20.20 -9.52 7.20
CA ASN A 79 20.18 -8.89 8.53
C ASN A 79 20.52 -7.39 8.40
N ILE A 80 19.58 -6.58 7.94
CA ILE A 80 19.63 -5.15 7.95
C ILE A 80 19.09 -4.79 9.31
N LYS A 81 19.97 -4.29 10.19
CA LYS A 81 19.57 -3.67 11.45
C LYS A 81 18.49 -2.64 11.11
N LEU A 82 17.24 -2.97 11.42
CA LEU A 82 16.12 -2.04 11.34
C LEU A 82 16.41 -0.90 12.33
N ASN A 83 16.79 0.26 11.79
CA ASN A 83 16.74 1.49 12.56
C ASN A 83 15.26 1.78 12.83
N LYS A 84 14.85 1.51 14.08
CA LYS A 84 13.57 1.92 14.68
C LYS A 84 13.20 3.35 14.29
N TRP A 85 12.28 3.52 13.34
CA TRP A 85 11.50 4.76 13.21
C TRP A 85 10.09 4.41 12.71
N VAL A 86 9.33 3.71 13.54
CA VAL A 86 7.87 3.83 13.57
C VAL A 86 7.55 4.27 14.99
N ASN A 87 7.57 5.59 15.22
CA ASN A 87 7.05 6.14 16.46
C ASN A 87 5.56 6.42 16.25
N LEU A 88 4.77 5.60 16.94
CA LEU A 88 3.40 5.86 17.33
C LEU A 88 3.41 7.04 18.33
N VAL A 89 2.84 8.18 17.94
CA VAL A 89 2.13 9.12 18.83
C VAL A 89 0.97 9.70 18.05
#